data_AF-A0A2T5C907-F1
#
_entry.id   AF-A0A2T5C907-F1
#
_cell.length_a   1.000
_cell.length_b   1.000
_cell.length_c   1.000
_cell.angle_alpha   90.00
_cell.angle_beta   90.00
_cell.angle_gamma   90.00
#
_symmetry.space_group_name_H-M   'P 1'
#
loop_
_entity.id
_entity.type
_entity.pdbx_description
1 polymer ?
#
loop_
_entity_poly.entity_id
_entity_poly.type
_entity_poly.pdbx_seq_one_letter_code
_entity_poly.pdbx_strand_id
1 'polypeptide(L)'
;MAALGCLLTIGSAGAWKQEDLDKLLDTNACSGCDLSGALLYGADLSGANLAGANLFGAQLPGANLSGANLTRANLHQANLDGANLSGANLTGANLVWATWTDGRQCTNESIGECK
;
A
#
# COMPACT_ATOMS: atom_id res chain seq x y z
N MET A 1 -7.04 16.83 -12.30
CA MET A 1 -8.21 17.10 -11.42
C MET A 1 -8.75 15.74 -11.00
N ALA A 2 -8.60 15.23 -9.78
CA ALA A 2 -8.20 15.84 -8.52
C ALA A 2 -7.48 14.79 -7.65
N ALA A 3 -6.26 15.08 -7.23
CA ALA A 3 -5.68 14.56 -5.99
C ALA A 3 -5.30 15.76 -5.11
N LEU A 4 -6.24 16.70 -4.96
CA LEU A 4 -6.11 17.86 -4.06
C LEU A 4 -6.64 17.55 -2.65
N GLY A 5 -6.62 16.28 -2.24
CA GLY A 5 -7.32 15.79 -1.06
C GLY A 5 -6.45 15.24 0.08
N CYS A 6 -5.14 15.02 -0.10
CA CYS A 6 -4.31 14.48 0.98
C CYS A 6 -3.00 15.27 1.09
N LEU A 7 -3.09 16.43 1.76
CA LEU A 7 -1.97 16.94 2.54
C LEU A 7 -1.49 15.81 3.46
N LEU A 8 -0.28 15.30 3.25
CA LEU A 8 0.65 14.76 4.26
C LEU A 8 1.88 14.03 3.65
N THR A 9 2.37 14.41 2.45
CA THR A 9 3.75 14.06 2.04
C THR A 9 4.75 14.99 2.75
N ILE A 10 4.68 15.10 4.08
CA ILE A 10 5.76 15.71 4.86
C ILE A 10 6.73 14.61 5.28
N GLY A 11 7.89 14.59 4.63
CA GLY A 11 9.05 13.85 5.14
C GLY A 11 9.76 13.04 4.08
N SER A 12 10.75 13.68 3.46
CA SER A 12 11.92 13.00 2.89
C SER A 12 12.58 12.12 3.97
N ALA A 13 12.19 10.85 4.07
CA ALA A 13 12.82 9.90 4.97
C ALA A 13 12.66 8.42 4.56
N GLY A 14 12.26 8.12 3.33
CA GLY A 14 12.09 6.74 2.86
C GLY A 14 12.72 6.51 1.49
N ALA A 15 13.22 5.29 1.26
CA ALA A 15 13.95 4.84 0.07
C ALA A 15 13.09 4.70 -1.20
N TRP A 16 11.89 5.27 -1.23
CA TRP A 16 10.94 5.22 -2.35
C TRP A 16 11.23 6.31 -3.39
N LYS A 17 10.82 6.08 -4.63
CA LYS A 17 11.03 7.04 -5.73
C LYS A 17 9.90 8.05 -5.76
N GLN A 18 10.22 9.34 -5.61
CA GLN A 18 9.22 10.42 -5.69
C GLN A 18 8.39 10.35 -6.99
N GLU A 19 9.03 10.02 -8.11
CA GLU A 19 8.37 9.88 -9.41
C GLU A 19 7.29 8.78 -9.43
N ASP A 20 7.50 7.68 -8.70
CA ASP A 20 6.54 6.59 -8.60
C ASP A 20 5.32 7.00 -7.75
N LEU A 21 5.56 7.77 -6.69
CA LEU A 21 4.46 8.33 -5.89
C LEU A 21 3.63 9.33 -6.70
N ASP A 22 4.28 10.24 -7.41
CA ASP A 22 3.59 11.24 -8.24
C ASP A 22 2.76 10.55 -9.33
N LYS A 23 3.32 9.52 -9.98
CA LYS A 23 2.59 8.69 -10.95
C LYS A 23 1.37 8.01 -10.34
N LEU A 24 1.50 7.43 -9.15
CA LEU A 24 0.36 6.81 -8.45
C LEU A 24 -0.75 7.83 -8.18
N LEU A 25 -0.41 9.02 -7.70
CA LEU A 25 -1.38 10.05 -7.36
C LEU A 25 -2.05 10.66 -8.59
N ASP A 26 -1.32 10.78 -9.71
CA ASP A 26 -1.84 11.35 -10.95
C ASP A 26 -2.69 10.37 -11.75
N THR A 27 -2.31 9.08 -11.76
CA THR A 27 -2.88 8.08 -12.67
C THR A 27 -3.65 6.97 -11.96
N ASN A 28 -3.61 6.92 -10.62
CA ASN A 28 -4.12 5.82 -9.81
C ASN A 28 -3.55 4.44 -10.23
N ALA A 29 -2.37 4.42 -10.87
CA ALA A 29 -1.78 3.22 -11.43
C ALA A 29 -0.25 3.25 -11.32
N CYS A 30 0.29 2.32 -10.52
CA CYS A 30 1.72 2.17 -10.30
C CYS A 30 2.11 0.69 -10.18
N SER A 31 1.92 -0.08 -11.26
CA SER A 31 2.35 -1.47 -11.30
C SER A 31 3.87 -1.56 -11.32
N GLY A 32 4.44 -2.34 -10.38
CA GLY A 32 5.89 -2.54 -10.25
C GLY A 32 6.66 -1.35 -9.67
N CYS A 33 5.98 -0.32 -9.19
CA CYS A 33 6.60 0.87 -8.62
C CYS A 33 7.28 0.60 -7.27
N ASP A 34 8.27 1.44 -6.92
CA ASP A 34 8.94 1.38 -5.63
C ASP A 34 8.38 2.43 -4.65
N LEU A 35 7.51 1.95 -3.76
CA LEU A 35 6.86 2.68 -2.69
C LEU A 35 7.33 2.16 -1.32
N SER A 36 8.53 1.57 -1.25
CA SER A 36 9.05 1.01 -0.01
C SER A 36 9.27 2.08 1.05
N GLY A 37 8.65 1.89 2.23
CA GLY A 37 8.65 2.87 3.31
C GLY A 37 7.85 4.15 3.02
N ALA A 38 7.00 4.16 1.98
CA ALA A 38 6.15 5.30 1.67
C ALA A 38 5.21 5.62 2.84
N LEU A 39 4.97 6.91 3.06
CA LEU A 39 4.06 7.42 4.08
C LEU A 39 2.71 7.73 3.41
N LEU A 40 1.78 6.79 3.53
CA LEU A 40 0.47 6.78 2.85
C LEU A 40 -0.69 6.76 3.86
N TYR A 41 -0.49 7.43 5.01
CA TYR A 41 -1.49 7.53 6.08
C TYR A 41 -2.82 8.11 5.55
N GLY A 42 -3.91 7.36 5.70
CA GLY A 42 -5.23 7.80 5.24
C GLY A 42 -5.35 8.05 3.74
N ALA A 43 -4.37 7.63 2.93
CA ALA A 43 -4.36 7.91 1.50
C ALA A 43 -5.55 7.24 0.81
N ASP A 44 -6.19 7.95 -0.12
CA ASP A 44 -7.19 7.36 -1.00
C ASP A 44 -6.49 6.68 -2.19
N LEU A 45 -6.41 5.36 -2.14
CA LEU A 45 -5.85 4.47 -3.15
C LEU A 45 -6.93 3.51 -3.65
N SER A 46 -8.20 3.92 -3.58
CA SER A 46 -9.32 3.09 -4.02
C SER A 46 -9.23 2.80 -5.52
N GLY A 47 -9.39 1.52 -5.87
CA GLY A 47 -9.25 1.02 -7.23
C GLY A 47 -7.83 1.12 -7.81
N ALA A 48 -6.82 1.49 -7.02
CA ALA A 48 -5.47 1.70 -7.53
C ALA A 48 -4.88 0.41 -8.11
N ASN A 49 -4.16 0.53 -9.23
CA ASN A 49 -3.39 -0.60 -9.77
C ASN A 49 -1.98 -0.63 -9.19
N LEU A 50 -1.77 -1.42 -8.15
CA LEU A 50 -0.51 -1.62 -7.44
C LEU A 50 0.07 -3.04 -7.68
N ALA A 51 -0.30 -3.68 -8.78
CA ALA A 51 0.16 -5.03 -9.09
C ALA A 51 1.69 -5.09 -9.16
N GLY A 52 2.29 -5.97 -8.36
CA GLY A 52 3.75 -6.12 -8.26
C GLY A 52 4.48 -4.93 -7.63
N ALA A 53 3.77 -3.93 -7.09
CA ALA A 53 4.43 -2.79 -6.44
C ALA A 53 5.22 -3.23 -5.20
N ASN A 54 6.33 -2.56 -4.95
CA ASN A 54 7.11 -2.74 -3.74
C ASN A 54 6.60 -1.76 -2.66
N LEU A 55 5.88 -2.29 -1.67
CA LEU A 55 5.34 -1.58 -0.51
C LEU A 55 6.00 -2.06 0.79
N PHE A 56 7.23 -2.58 0.70
CA PHE A 56 8.00 -3.05 1.84
C PHE A 56 8.05 -1.95 2.92
N GLY A 57 7.62 -2.26 4.14
CA GLY A 57 7.64 -1.31 5.27
C GLY A 57 6.76 -0.07 5.10
N ALA A 58 5.92 0.01 4.06
CA ALA A 58 5.07 1.17 3.81
C ALA A 58 4.09 1.40 4.96
N GLN A 59 3.81 2.67 5.24
CA GLN A 59 2.87 3.09 6.28
C GLN A 59 1.54 3.45 5.63
N LEU A 60 0.58 2.53 5.69
CA LEU A 60 -0.79 2.65 5.20
C LEU A 60 -1.89 2.73 6.29
N PRO A 61 -1.65 3.18 7.55
CA PRO A 61 -2.72 3.28 8.52
C PRO A 61 -3.91 4.09 8.02
N GLY A 62 -5.11 3.50 8.08
CA GLY A 62 -6.36 4.12 7.64
C GLY A 62 -6.48 4.35 6.13
N ALA A 63 -5.54 3.88 5.31
CA ALA A 63 -5.59 4.06 3.86
C ALA A 63 -6.82 3.37 3.26
N ASN A 64 -7.44 4.00 2.25
CA ASN A 64 -8.51 3.39 1.49
C ASN A 64 -7.93 2.62 0.29
N LEU A 65 -7.86 1.30 0.37
CA LEU A 65 -7.39 0.38 -0.68
C LEU A 65 -8.56 -0.42 -1.28
N SER A 66 -9.80 0.04 -1.11
CA SER A 66 -10.98 -0.70 -1.59
C SER A 66 -10.91 -0.91 -3.10
N GLY A 67 -11.12 -2.14 -3.55
CA GLY A 67 -11.02 -2.52 -4.96
C GLY A 67 -9.61 -2.43 -5.58
N ALA A 68 -8.57 -2.13 -4.80
CA ALA A 68 -7.21 -2.01 -5.34
C ALA A 68 -6.68 -3.37 -5.85
N ASN A 69 -5.87 -3.32 -6.91
CA ASN A 69 -5.15 -4.49 -7.39
C ASN A 69 -3.77 -4.55 -6.74
N LEU A 70 -3.59 -5.44 -5.76
CA LEU A 70 -2.34 -5.70 -5.04
C LEU A 70 -1.74 -7.07 -5.43
N THR A 71 -2.13 -7.62 -6.59
CA THR A 71 -1.64 -8.92 -7.05
C THR A 71 -0.11 -8.94 -7.06
N ARG A 72 0.50 -9.90 -6.35
CA ARG A 72 1.97 -10.04 -6.21
C ARG A 72 2.69 -8.80 -5.65
N ALA A 73 2.00 -7.87 -5.01
CA ALA A 73 2.64 -6.74 -4.35
C ALA A 73 3.48 -7.21 -3.16
N ASN A 74 4.58 -6.52 -2.88
CA ASN A 74 5.39 -6.79 -1.71
C ASN A 74 4.94 -5.89 -0.55
N LEU A 75 4.14 -6.41 0.38
CA LEU A 75 3.66 -5.72 1.59
C LEU A 75 4.41 -6.21 2.84
N HIS A 76 5.58 -6.81 2.68
CA HIS A 76 6.39 -7.31 3.79
C HIS A 76 6.67 -6.18 4.80
N GLN A 77 6.39 -6.41 6.08
CA GLN A 77 6.51 -5.41 7.16
C GLN A 77 5.70 -4.12 6.97
N ALA A 78 4.75 -4.07 6.02
CA ALA A 78 3.88 -2.91 5.84
C ALA A 78 2.91 -2.77 7.02
N ASN A 79 2.50 -1.54 7.32
CA ASN A 79 1.49 -1.27 8.33
C ASN A 79 0.15 -0.91 7.66
N LEU A 80 -0.81 -1.84 7.69
CA LEU A 80 -2.16 -1.69 7.14
C LEU A 80 -3.22 -1.45 8.22
N ASP A 81 -2.83 -1.06 9.44
CA ASP A 81 -3.76 -0.90 10.56
C ASP A 81 -4.93 0.04 10.21
N GLY A 82 -6.16 -0.44 10.34
CA GLY A 82 -7.37 0.30 9.95
C GLY A 82 -7.55 0.57 8.45
N ALA A 83 -6.70 0.04 7.57
CA ALA A 83 -6.86 0.21 6.13
C ALA A 83 -8.12 -0.52 5.61
N ASN A 84 -8.81 0.07 4.64
CA ASN A 84 -9.95 -0.55 3.98
C ASN A 84 -9.48 -1.38 2.78
N LEU A 85 -9.51 -2.71 2.90
CA LEU A 85 -9.17 -3.66 1.82
C LEU A 85 -10.40 -4.31 1.17
N SER A 86 -11.60 -3.75 1.36
CA SER A 86 -12.83 -4.32 0.80
C SER A 86 -12.73 -4.47 -0.73
N GLY A 87 -12.88 -5.70 -1.23
CA GLY A 87 -12.77 -6.01 -2.66
C GLY A 87 -11.37 -5.89 -3.27
N ALA A 88 -10.33 -5.65 -2.46
CA ALA A 88 -8.96 -5.62 -2.95
C ALA A 88 -8.49 -7.01 -3.41
N ASN A 89 -7.75 -7.08 -4.51
CA ASN A 89 -7.14 -8.32 -4.98
C ASN A 89 -5.73 -8.48 -4.42
N LEU A 90 -5.58 -9.34 -3.41
CA LEU A 90 -4.30 -9.64 -2.77
C LEU A 90 -3.61 -10.88 -3.34
N THR A 91 -4.08 -11.47 -4.44
CA THR A 91 -3.56 -12.75 -4.95
C THR A 91 -2.03 -12.76 -5.04
N GLY A 92 -1.37 -13.61 -4.24
CA GLY A 92 0.09 -13.72 -4.20
C GLY A 92 0.84 -12.54 -3.59
N ALA A 93 0.15 -11.59 -2.95
CA ALA A 93 0.80 -10.49 -2.23
C ALA A 93 1.59 -11.02 -1.03
N ASN A 94 2.79 -10.50 -0.80
CA ASN A 94 3.61 -10.88 0.35
C ASN A 94 3.21 -10.03 1.56
N LEU A 95 2.51 -10.61 2.53
CA LEU A 95 2.04 -9.95 3.76
C LEU A 95 2.87 -10.34 4.99
N VAL A 96 4.02 -10.96 4.80
CA VAL A 96 4.84 -11.45 5.92
C VAL A 96 5.23 -10.30 6.85
N TRP A 97 4.95 -10.48 8.14
CA TRP A 97 5.19 -9.52 9.21
C TRP A 97 4.50 -8.16 9.05
N ALA A 98 3.52 -8.05 8.15
CA ALA A 98 2.68 -6.87 8.06
C ALA A 98 1.79 -6.74 9.30
N THR A 99 1.48 -5.52 9.70
CA THR A 99 0.34 -5.24 10.60
C THR A 99 -0.92 -5.21 9.75
N TRP A 100 -1.89 -6.05 10.08
CA TRP A 100 -3.16 -6.18 9.36
C TRP A 100 -4.16 -5.10 9.73
N THR A 101 -5.30 -5.07 9.03
CA THR A 101 -6.35 -4.05 9.14
C THR A 101 -7.01 -3.97 10.52
N ASP A 102 -6.94 -5.02 11.32
CA ASP A 102 -7.44 -5.09 12.70
C ASP A 102 -6.32 -4.97 13.76
N GLY A 103 -5.11 -4.58 13.34
CA GLY A 103 -3.95 -4.38 14.20
C GLY A 103 -3.18 -5.66 14.54
N ARG A 104 -3.63 -6.84 14.12
CA ARG A 104 -2.89 -8.09 14.36
C ARG A 104 -1.66 -8.17 13.45
N GLN A 105 -0.64 -8.91 13.87
CA GLN A 105 0.55 -9.15 13.05
C GLN A 105 0.39 -10.41 12.21
N CYS A 106 0.72 -10.32 10.93
CA CYS A 106 0.76 -11.45 10.00
C CYS A 106 2.04 -12.28 10.20
N THR A 107 1.93 -13.60 10.05
CA THR A 107 3.04 -14.56 10.19
C THR A 107 3.91 -14.66 8.94
N ASN A 108 4.99 -15.45 9.01
CA ASN A 108 5.94 -15.71 7.93
C ASN A 108 5.38 -16.53 6.74
N GLU A 109 4.14 -16.98 6.82
CA GLU A 109 3.45 -17.75 5.75
C GLU A 109 2.33 -16.95 5.08
N SER A 110 2.23 -15.65 5.38
CA SER A 110 1.15 -14.77 4.91
C SER A 110 1.36 -14.35 3.46
N ILE A 111 0.87 -15.17 2.54
CA ILE A 111 0.88 -14.91 1.09
C ILE A 111 -0.55 -14.87 0.58
N GLY A 112 -0.94 -13.71 0.06
CA GLY A 112 -2.28 -13.40 -0.45
C GLY A 112 -3.37 -13.24 0.59
N GLU A 113 -3.10 -13.67 1.82
CA GLU A 113 -3.94 -13.50 2.99
C GLU A 113 -3.03 -13.36 4.22
N CYS A 114 -3.51 -12.63 5.23
CA CYS A 114 -2.82 -12.54 6.51
C CYS A 114 -3.16 -13.77 7.35
N LYS A 115 -2.14 -14.55 7.71
CA LYS A 115 -2.26 -15.70 8.62
C LYS A 115 -1.78 -15.29 9.99
#